data_AF-A0A969VLI4-F1
#
_entry.id   AF-A0A969VLI4-F1
#
_cell.length_a   1.000
_cell.length_b   1.000
_cell.length_c   1.000
_cell.angle_alpha   90.00
_cell.angle_beta   90.00
_cell.angle_gamma   90.00
#
_symmetry.space_group_name_H-M   'P 1'
#
loop_
_entity.id
_entity.type
_entity.pdbx_description
1 polymer ?
#
loop_
_entity_poly.entity_id
_entity_poly.type
_entity_poly.pdbx_seq_one_letter_code
_entity_poly.pdbx_strand_id
1 'polypeptide(L)'
;MSACHRAAGGWLSWSGRWYPEECVSVEEAVYAYTVGAAYSVGMEGVQGKIAPGILADLTVLGADIFTVPTAAILTTPIAATMVGGEFVYGAENFGYG
;
A
#
# COMPACT_ATOMS: atom_id res chain seq x y z
N MET A 1 0.39 12.14 -10.22
CA MET A 1 0.97 11.55 -11.45
C MET A 1 0.53 10.09 -11.50
N SER A 2 -0.20 9.70 -12.55
CA SER A 2 -0.82 8.36 -12.64
C SER A 2 0.25 7.26 -12.64
N ALA A 3 0.04 6.19 -11.86
CA ALA A 3 1.03 5.18 -11.51
C ALA A 3 1.38 4.20 -12.66
N CYS A 4 1.00 4.49 -13.90
CA CYS A 4 1.31 3.65 -15.05
C CYS A 4 2.61 4.08 -15.72
N HIS A 5 3.74 3.65 -15.17
CA HIS A 5 4.98 3.66 -15.93
C HIS A 5 5.03 2.42 -16.83
N ARG A 6 5.26 2.64 -18.13
CA ARG A 6 5.56 1.59 -19.12
C ARG A 6 6.50 0.56 -18.51
N ALA A 7 6.02 -0.64 -18.28
CA ALA A 7 6.83 -1.78 -17.85
C ALA A 7 7.84 -2.08 -18.96
N ALA A 8 9.03 -1.51 -18.85
CA ALA A 8 10.16 -1.85 -19.70
C ALA A 8 10.77 -3.15 -19.16
N GLY A 9 10.32 -4.28 -19.73
CA GLY A 9 11.05 -5.54 -19.73
C GLY A 9 10.66 -6.53 -18.62
N GLY A 10 10.10 -7.66 -19.04
CA GLY A 10 10.14 -8.92 -18.30
C GLY A 10 8.80 -9.38 -17.72
N TRP A 11 8.32 -10.51 -18.25
CA TRP A 11 7.27 -11.43 -17.75
C TRP A 11 5.79 -11.15 -18.06
N LEU A 12 5.39 -9.95 -18.53
CA LEU A 12 4.03 -9.69 -19.01
C LEU A 12 3.95 -9.63 -20.54
N SER A 13 4.36 -10.70 -21.24
CA SER A 13 4.06 -10.84 -22.67
C SER A 13 2.70 -11.51 -22.85
N TRP A 14 1.63 -10.73 -22.80
CA TRP A 14 0.40 -11.08 -23.51
C TRP A 14 -0.04 -9.85 -24.29
N SER A 15 -0.49 -10.08 -25.51
CA SER A 15 -0.87 -9.10 -26.51
C SER A 15 -1.84 -8.03 -26.00
N GLY A 16 -1.31 -6.91 -25.50
CA GLY A 16 -1.97 -5.62 -25.41
C GLY A 16 -3.04 -5.45 -24.32
N ARG A 17 -3.11 -4.20 -23.82
CA ARG A 17 -4.18 -3.58 -23.03
C ARG A 17 -4.06 -3.75 -21.51
N TRP A 18 -3.08 -3.06 -20.93
CA TRP A 18 -3.34 -2.32 -19.68
C TRP A 18 -4.13 -1.07 -20.08
N TYR A 19 -5.28 -0.79 -19.46
CA TYR A 19 -6.13 0.37 -19.76
C TYR A 19 -5.52 1.61 -19.09
N PRO A 20 -4.82 2.51 -19.82
CA PRO A 20 -4.20 3.67 -19.20
C PRO A 20 -5.24 4.58 -18.50
N GLU A 21 -6.48 4.53 -18.96
CA GLU A 21 -7.64 5.21 -18.38
C GLU A 21 -8.06 4.66 -16.99
N GLU A 22 -7.78 3.39 -16.69
CA GLU A 22 -8.06 2.77 -15.37
C GLU A 22 -6.88 2.97 -14.39
N CYS A 23 -5.86 3.73 -14.78
CA CYS A 23 -4.69 3.95 -13.95
C CYS A 23 -4.94 5.01 -12.88
N VAL A 24 -4.85 4.58 -11.63
CA VAL A 24 -4.98 5.46 -10.48
C VAL A 24 -3.63 6.09 -10.09
N SER A 25 -3.69 7.22 -9.40
CA SER A 25 -2.57 7.80 -8.67
C SER A 25 -2.18 6.94 -7.46
N VAL A 26 -1.00 7.19 -6.88
CA VAL A 26 -0.55 6.49 -5.67
C VAL A 26 -1.48 6.81 -4.49
N GLU A 27 -1.95 8.05 -4.40
CA GLU A 27 -2.91 8.52 -3.41
C GLU A 27 -4.24 7.76 -3.50
N GLU A 28 -4.79 7.63 -4.71
CA GLU A 28 -5.99 6.85 -4.96
C GLU A 28 -5.78 5.36 -4.65
N ALA A 29 -4.62 4.79 -4.98
CA ALA A 29 -4.30 3.41 -4.63
C ALA A 29 -4.22 3.21 -3.12
N VAL A 30 -3.52 4.08 -2.39
CA VAL A 30 -3.45 4.02 -0.92
C VAL A 30 -4.84 4.15 -0.30
N TYR A 31 -5.66 5.09 -0.80
CA TYR A 31 -7.04 5.21 -0.37
C TYR A 31 -7.83 3.92 -0.62
N ALA A 32 -7.75 3.35 -1.82
CA ALA A 32 -8.47 2.13 -2.20
C ALA A 32 -8.09 0.93 -1.31
N TYR A 33 -6.80 0.77 -0.99
CA TYR A 33 -6.31 -0.33 -0.13
C TYR A 33 -6.51 -0.11 1.38
N THR A 34 -6.95 1.08 1.81
CA THR A 34 -7.14 1.40 3.23
C THR A 34 -8.58 1.79 3.52
N VAL A 35 -8.91 3.08 3.44
CA VAL A 35 -10.23 3.64 3.73
C VAL A 35 -11.29 3.10 2.79
N GLY A 36 -10.98 3.03 1.49
CA GLY A 36 -11.88 2.55 0.45
C GLY A 36 -12.26 1.08 0.66
N ALA A 37 -11.27 0.23 0.95
CA ALA A 37 -11.49 -1.17 1.28
C ALA A 37 -12.37 -1.31 2.53
N ALA A 38 -12.05 -0.61 3.61
CA ALA A 38 -12.83 -0.65 4.85
C ALA A 38 -14.29 -0.22 4.63
N TYR A 39 -14.51 0.87 3.88
CA TYR A 39 -15.85 1.34 3.52
C TYR A 39 -16.62 0.32 2.67
N SER A 40 -15.96 -0.32 1.70
CA SER A 40 -16.62 -1.29 0.80
C SER A 40 -17.20 -2.51 1.53
N VAL A 41 -16.69 -2.82 2.73
CA VAL A 41 -17.15 -3.92 3.58
C VAL A 41 -17.86 -3.46 4.85
N GLY A 42 -18.19 -2.16 4.98
CA GLY A 42 -18.89 -1.61 6.14
C GLY A 42 -18.08 -1.59 7.45
N MET A 43 -16.76 -1.53 7.34
CA MET A 43 -15.80 -1.57 8.46
C MET A 43 -15.06 -0.23 8.66
N GLU A 44 -15.51 0.85 8.04
CA GLU A 44 -14.87 2.17 8.09
C GLU A 44 -14.83 2.80 9.50
N GLY A 45 -15.65 2.31 10.42
CA GLY A 45 -15.64 2.67 11.85
C GLY A 45 -14.72 1.79 12.71
N VAL A 46 -14.06 0.78 12.13
CA VAL A 46 -13.27 -0.23 12.85
C VAL A 46 -11.86 -0.37 12.30
N GLN A 47 -11.62 -0.19 11.00
CA GLN A 47 -10.31 -0.34 10.36
C GLN A 47 -10.09 0.64 9.20
N GLY A 48 -8.88 0.61 8.62
CA GLY A 48 -8.54 1.35 7.40
C GLY A 48 -8.11 2.81 7.62
N LYS A 49 -7.97 3.25 8.88
CA LYS A 49 -7.51 4.59 9.26
C LYS A 49 -6.59 4.53 10.48
N ILE A 50 -5.65 5.46 10.59
CA ILE A 50 -4.88 5.67 11.81
C ILE A 50 -5.56 6.78 12.61
N ALA A 51 -6.40 6.40 13.57
CA ALA A 51 -7.13 7.31 14.44
C ALA A 51 -7.53 6.61 15.75
N PRO A 52 -7.76 7.35 16.85
CA PRO A 52 -8.27 6.76 18.09
C PRO A 52 -9.59 6.00 17.87
N GLY A 53 -9.69 4.81 18.46
CA GLY A 53 -10.88 3.94 18.35
C GLY A 53 -10.90 3.02 17.12
N ILE A 54 -9.90 3.10 16.24
CA ILE A 54 -9.71 2.21 15.10
C ILE A 54 -8.67 1.13 15.45
N LEU A 55 -8.79 -0.06 14.87
CA LEU A 55 -7.78 -1.11 15.00
C LEU A 55 -6.40 -0.59 14.59
N ALA A 56 -5.39 -0.91 15.39
CA ALA A 56 -4.00 -0.61 15.10
C ALA A 56 -3.42 -1.61 14.08
N ASP A 57 -4.01 -1.61 12.89
CA ASP A 57 -3.58 -2.38 11.72
C ASP A 57 -2.82 -1.44 10.77
N LEU A 58 -1.51 -1.61 10.65
CA LEU A 58 -0.68 -0.78 9.77
C LEU A 58 0.51 -1.52 9.20
N THR A 59 1.00 -1.02 8.07
CA THR A 59 2.25 -1.46 7.45
C THR A 59 3.16 -0.26 7.28
N VAL A 60 4.39 -0.36 7.78
CA VAL A 60 5.42 0.66 7.64
C VAL A 60 6.26 0.31 6.42
N LEU A 61 6.28 1.21 5.44
CA LEU A 61 7.09 1.06 4.23
C LEU A 61 8.50 1.62 4.47
N GLY A 62 9.51 0.97 3.90
CA GLY A 62 10.91 1.41 4.00
C GLY A 62 11.26 2.56 3.06
N ALA A 63 10.32 3.00 2.21
CA ALA A 63 10.43 4.19 1.39
C ALA A 63 9.09 4.89 1.30
N ASP A 64 9.14 6.20 1.01
CA ASP A 64 7.95 7.00 0.74
C ASP A 64 7.46 6.75 -0.70
N ILE A 65 6.39 5.96 -0.82
CA ILE A 65 5.81 5.59 -2.12
C ILE A 65 5.20 6.78 -2.88
N PHE A 66 4.98 7.91 -2.23
CA PHE A 66 4.46 9.13 -2.88
C PHE A 66 5.55 9.91 -3.62
N THR A 67 6.83 9.63 -3.36
CA THR A 67 7.96 10.39 -3.92
C THR A 67 8.89 9.55 -4.79
N VAL A 68 8.93 8.22 -4.60
CA VAL A 68 9.74 7.33 -5.45
C VAL A 68 9.15 7.16 -6.85
N PRO A 69 9.97 6.79 -7.85
CA PRO A 69 9.45 6.37 -9.16
C PRO A 69 8.49 5.20 -9.00
N THR A 70 7.38 5.21 -9.72
CA THR A 70 6.34 4.18 -9.55
C THR A 70 6.85 2.75 -9.78
N ALA A 71 7.81 2.57 -10.69
CA ALA A 71 8.44 1.27 -10.94
C ALA A 71 9.18 0.71 -9.71
N ALA A 72 9.61 1.57 -8.77
CA ALA A 72 10.29 1.18 -7.54
C ALA A 72 9.33 0.80 -6.40
N ILE A 73 8.02 1.11 -6.51
CA ILE A 73 7.02 0.78 -5.50
C ILE A 73 6.97 -0.75 -5.28
N LEU A 74 7.02 -1.52 -6.37
CA LEU A 74 6.97 -2.99 -6.32
C LEU A 74 8.11 -3.62 -5.48
N THR A 75 9.25 -2.95 -5.43
CA THR A 75 10.45 -3.40 -4.70
C THR A 75 10.66 -2.63 -3.40
N THR A 76 9.71 -1.79 -2.98
CA THR A 76 9.81 -1.08 -1.71
C THR A 76 9.76 -2.08 -0.55
N PRO A 77 10.78 -2.11 0.32
CA PRO A 77 10.81 -3.06 1.44
C PRO A 77 9.73 -2.69 2.47
N ILE A 78 9.23 -3.69 3.18
CA ILE A 78 8.40 -3.50 4.37
C ILE A 78 9.34 -3.38 5.57
N ALA A 79 9.23 -2.29 6.33
CA ALA A 79 9.99 -2.09 7.57
C ALA A 79 9.31 -2.79 8.76
N ALA A 80 7.98 -2.79 8.82
CA ALA A 80 7.21 -3.57 9.80
C ALA A 80 5.74 -3.71 9.41
N THR A 81 5.08 -4.67 10.04
CA THR A 81 3.62 -4.83 10.00
C THR A 81 3.09 -5.02 11.43
N MET A 82 2.06 -4.26 11.77
CA MET A 82 1.33 -4.35 13.02
C MET A 82 -0.09 -4.81 12.73
N VAL A 83 -0.58 -5.76 13.52
CA VAL A 83 -1.96 -6.27 13.46
C VAL A 83 -2.54 -6.23 14.86
N GLY A 84 -3.65 -5.53 15.04
CA GLY A 84 -4.34 -5.40 16.32
C GLY A 84 -3.51 -4.75 17.43
N GLY A 85 -2.50 -3.95 17.08
CA GLY A 85 -1.57 -3.33 18.04
C GLY A 85 -0.28 -4.10 18.31
N GLU A 86 -0.15 -5.31 17.77
CA GLU A 86 1.04 -6.15 17.94
C GLU A 86 1.88 -6.16 16.66
N PHE A 87 3.19 -5.93 16.77
CA PHE A 87 4.09 -6.08 15.63
C PHE A 87 4.28 -7.56 15.31
N VAL A 88 3.73 -8.01 14.18
CA VAL A 88 3.84 -9.40 13.70
C VAL A 88 5.03 -9.60 12.75
N TYR A 89 5.64 -8.50 12.29
CA TYR A 89 6.80 -8.49 11.42
C TYR A 89 7.62 -7.22 11.64
N GLY A 90 8.96 -7.35 11.68
CA GLY A 90 9.88 -6.22 11.70
C GLY A 90 9.92 -5.42 13.01
N ALA A 91 9.46 -5.98 14.14
CA ALA A 91 9.48 -5.33 15.45
C ALA A 91 10.91 -4.92 15.88
N GLU A 92 11.90 -5.75 15.51
CA GLU A 92 13.31 -5.56 15.78
C GLU A 92 13.87 -4.25 15.18
N ASN A 93 13.25 -3.75 14.09
CA ASN A 93 13.65 -2.52 13.44
C ASN A 93 13.33 -1.26 14.28
N PHE A 94 12.49 -1.40 15.32
CA PHE A 94 12.07 -0.32 16.21
C PHE A 94 12.59 -0.48 17.65
N GLY A 95 13.46 -1.46 17.89
CA GLY A 95 14.00 -1.73 19.22
C GLY A 95 13.01 -2.37 20.20
N TYR A 96 11.91 -2.93 19.69
CA TYR A 96 10.98 -3.75 20.46
C TYR A 96 11.28 -5.22 20.15
N GLY A 97 11.80 -5.95 21.14
CA GLY A 97 12.16 -7.37 21.04
C GLY A 97 11.78 -8.13 22.30
#